data_AF-A0A0Q9MEC7-F1
#
_entry.id   AF-A0A0Q9MEC7-F1
#
_cell.length_a   1.000
_cell.length_b   1.000
_cell.length_c   1.000
_cell.angle_alpha   90.00
_cell.angle_beta   90.00
_cell.angle_gamma   90.00
#
_symmetry.space_group_name_H-M   'P 1'
#
loop_
_entity.id
_entity.type
_entity.pdbx_description
1 polymer ?
#
loop_
_entity_poly.entity_id
_entity_poly.type
_entity_poly.pdbx_seq_one_letter_code
_entity_poly.pdbx_strand_id
1 'polypeptide(L)'
;MSRKWKLLRIVNDIPLKFKFLIIYLMCVLLPILCINSLFFLQDSKNTERREMDNLRISLDRVGNEIMQMVNSGVVIGNAVSADRVFNEMLEFTYSDNVAYYEEYDSYLRDKLGQYPNIYPYISWIGVYTSNPTLSNGGSYFMLKPNDLKSEWYQKMNENKDKVTVTSYLDTNPMNPEEKLVYVSIIRKLDNFPDLMKFSKYLRIDIRMDKLLELFDKEHNYLLIKLVDEENRLVLESAGAFKGVDPLLPTLPVSKDFQLTGLPGKSFVSPLSSASYVLNWKLVGIPEGSRIAEKRKAVIHFFTWLTLISTIIPTILIYIIMHSFNFRVRKLSKHMQLVKNERFEPITMYEGKDEIGHLLRSFNLMTEKIRNLINDVYKLEIQKKDLELERVQAELNYLQSQVDPHFLFNTLNAILVVCKKYRYEHVIEIIQNLSQILRRLLSWKEDLVTVEEELSFTDMYLQIEKFRFQDRFHYELNVDDSVLSYRIPKMSIQSLVENSCKHGLQSVKGNRRIRISVERAGMNMLMKVEDNGIGMNSAKLDEIVQSLYKGEDNGKNIGLRNVYRRLNLFYAERSLFQIESIPFEKTSVTIQIPLSLIRKQEETIGHV
;
A
#
# COMPACT_ATOMS: atom_id res chain seq x y z
N MET A 1 -18.48 27.85 26.52
CA MET A 1 -18.54 26.91 25.37
C MET A 1 -17.15 26.38 25.05
N SER A 2 -16.65 25.53 25.94
CA SER A 2 -15.22 25.30 26.18
C SER A 2 -14.80 23.86 25.88
N ARG A 3 -13.56 23.69 25.42
CA ARG A 3 -12.76 22.44 25.26
C ARG A 3 -13.29 21.29 24.38
N LYS A 4 -14.59 20.95 24.38
CA LYS A 4 -15.13 19.77 23.63
C LYS A 4 -14.92 19.85 22.11
N TRP A 5 -14.84 21.05 21.54
CA TRP A 5 -14.68 21.26 20.09
C TRP A 5 -13.22 21.28 19.60
N LYS A 6 -12.23 21.41 20.50
CA LYS A 6 -10.80 21.41 20.09
C LYS A 6 -10.34 20.04 19.62
N LEU A 7 -10.75 18.97 20.32
CA LEU A 7 -10.43 17.59 19.95
C LEU A 7 -11.04 17.21 18.59
N LEU A 8 -12.29 17.58 18.33
CA LEU A 8 -12.95 17.32 17.04
C LEU A 8 -12.25 18.03 15.88
N ARG A 9 -11.75 19.24 16.07
CA ARG A 9 -10.96 19.95 15.05
C ARG A 9 -9.65 19.23 14.74
N ILE A 10 -8.88 18.86 15.77
CA ILE A 10 -7.63 18.10 15.60
C ILE A 10 -7.89 16.80 14.85
N VAL A 11 -8.96 16.08 15.20
CA VAL A 11 -9.34 14.86 14.47
C VAL A 11 -9.65 15.19 13.01
N ASN A 12 -10.42 16.23 12.70
CA ASN A 12 -10.74 16.58 11.32
C ASN A 12 -9.50 16.83 10.44
N ASP A 13 -8.44 17.41 11.00
CA ASP A 13 -7.20 17.73 10.28
C ASP A 13 -6.31 16.50 10.00
N ILE A 14 -6.53 15.38 10.69
CA ILE A 14 -5.77 14.14 10.45
C ILE A 14 -6.20 13.53 9.10
N PRO A 15 -5.27 13.26 8.17
CA PRO A 15 -5.58 12.58 6.92
C PRO A 15 -6.27 11.23 7.17
N LEU A 16 -7.27 10.89 6.35
CA LEU A 16 -8.07 9.67 6.48
C LEU A 16 -7.23 8.39 6.65
N LYS A 17 -6.12 8.25 5.91
CA LYS A 17 -5.19 7.12 6.06
C LYS A 17 -4.67 6.94 7.50
N PHE A 18 -4.37 8.02 8.19
CA PHE A 18 -3.86 7.98 9.56
C PHE A 18 -4.99 7.75 10.57
N LYS A 19 -6.20 8.26 10.31
CA LYS A 19 -7.38 7.96 11.15
C LYS A 19 -7.66 6.45 11.20
N PHE A 20 -7.74 5.82 10.03
CA PHE A 20 -7.98 4.37 9.96
C PHE A 20 -6.83 3.56 10.58
N LEU A 21 -5.58 4.00 10.39
CA LEU A 21 -4.44 3.37 11.05
C LEU A 21 -4.51 3.48 12.58
N ILE A 22 -4.86 4.65 13.11
CA ILE A 22 -5.00 4.86 14.57
C ILE A 22 -6.14 3.99 15.11
N ILE A 23 -7.28 3.93 14.43
CA ILE A 23 -8.41 3.07 14.81
C ILE A 23 -7.98 1.61 14.81
N TYR A 24 -7.28 1.15 13.77
CA TYR A 24 -6.76 -0.21 13.70
C TYR A 24 -5.79 -0.51 14.86
N LEU A 25 -4.81 0.38 15.12
CA LEU A 25 -3.83 0.19 16.18
C LEU A 25 -4.48 0.18 17.57
N MET A 26 -5.38 1.11 17.85
CA MET A 26 -5.99 1.31 19.17
C MET A 26 -7.16 0.36 19.45
N CYS A 27 -7.98 0.07 18.44
CA CYS A 27 -9.24 -0.68 18.63
C CYS A 27 -9.15 -2.15 18.17
N VAL A 28 -8.13 -2.52 17.39
CA VAL A 28 -7.96 -3.89 16.91
C VAL A 28 -6.66 -4.49 17.41
N LEU A 29 -5.51 -3.94 17.01
CA LEU A 29 -4.20 -4.54 17.29
C LEU A 29 -3.89 -4.57 18.79
N LEU A 30 -4.03 -3.44 19.49
CA LEU A 30 -3.69 -3.34 20.91
C LEU A 30 -4.59 -4.25 21.78
N PRO A 31 -5.93 -4.26 21.64
CA PRO A 31 -6.77 -5.19 22.37
C PRO A 31 -6.43 -6.66 22.09
N ILE A 32 -6.18 -7.03 20.83
CA ILE A 32 -5.80 -8.42 20.48
C ILE A 32 -4.49 -8.80 21.16
N LEU A 33 -3.46 -7.96 21.10
CA LEU A 33 -2.17 -8.22 21.75
C LEU A 33 -2.31 -8.31 23.27
N CYS A 34 -3.07 -7.39 23.89
CA CYS A 34 -3.32 -7.42 25.32
C CYS A 34 -4.07 -8.68 25.75
N ILE A 35 -5.14 -9.03 25.05
CA ILE A 35 -5.96 -10.22 25.36
C ILE A 35 -5.13 -11.49 25.18
N ASN A 36 -4.47 -11.66 24.03
CA ASN A 36 -3.64 -12.85 23.78
C ASN A 36 -2.49 -12.96 24.79
N SER A 37 -1.85 -11.84 25.15
CA SER A 37 -0.79 -11.82 26.16
C SER A 37 -1.32 -12.19 27.55
N LEU A 38 -2.48 -11.67 27.96
CA LEU A 38 -3.10 -12.02 29.24
C LEU A 38 -3.48 -13.49 29.29
N PHE A 39 -4.08 -14.02 28.23
CA PHE A 39 -4.40 -15.44 28.13
C PHE A 39 -3.16 -16.32 28.16
N PHE A 40 -2.11 -15.96 27.43
CA PHE A 40 -0.84 -16.68 27.47
C PHE A 40 -0.24 -16.73 28.88
N LEU A 41 -0.19 -15.59 29.58
CA LEU A 41 0.31 -15.53 30.96
C LEU A 41 -0.55 -16.37 31.91
N GLN A 42 -1.87 -16.27 31.81
CA GLN A 42 -2.80 -17.01 32.66
C GLN A 42 -2.73 -18.52 32.40
N ASP A 43 -2.69 -18.93 31.13
CA ASP A 43 -2.68 -20.33 30.73
C ASP A 43 -1.34 -21.01 31.03
N SER A 44 -0.22 -20.29 30.83
CA SER A 44 1.11 -20.75 31.26
C SER A 44 1.15 -21.01 32.76
N LYS A 45 0.60 -20.09 33.57
CA LYS A 45 0.55 -20.24 35.04
C LYS A 45 -0.39 -21.36 35.47
N ASN A 46 -1.54 -21.50 34.82
CA ASN A 46 -2.51 -22.56 35.10
C ASN A 46 -1.94 -23.94 34.73
N THR A 47 -1.25 -24.05 33.60
CA THR A 47 -0.59 -25.29 33.16
C THR A 47 0.52 -25.67 34.13
N GLU A 48 1.39 -24.73 34.51
CA GLU A 48 2.43 -25.00 35.51
C GLU A 48 1.83 -25.48 36.84
N ARG A 49 0.78 -24.81 37.34
CA ARG A 49 0.10 -25.24 38.58
C ARG A 49 -0.49 -26.64 38.47
N ARG A 50 -1.21 -26.93 37.38
CA ARG A 50 -1.81 -28.26 37.15
C ARG A 50 -0.75 -29.36 37.08
N GLU A 51 0.36 -29.10 36.38
CA GLU A 51 1.46 -30.06 36.33
C GLU A 51 2.09 -30.25 37.72
N MET A 52 2.31 -29.18 38.49
CA MET A 52 2.78 -29.29 39.88
C MET A 52 1.84 -30.12 40.77
N ASP A 53 0.52 -29.93 40.65
CA ASP A 53 -0.47 -30.71 41.41
C ASP A 53 -0.44 -32.19 41.00
N ASN A 54 -0.31 -32.49 39.70
CA ASN A 54 -0.19 -33.86 39.20
C ASN A 54 1.08 -34.57 39.75
N LEU A 55 2.21 -33.85 39.79
CA LEU A 55 3.46 -34.38 40.35
C LEU A 55 3.29 -34.75 41.83
N ARG A 56 2.61 -33.88 42.60
CA ARG A 56 2.32 -34.14 44.01
C ARG A 56 1.42 -35.36 44.20
N ILE A 57 0.36 -35.49 43.40
CA ILE A 57 -0.54 -36.64 43.44
C ILE A 57 0.21 -37.94 43.14
N SER A 58 1.15 -37.92 42.18
CA SER A 58 1.98 -39.08 41.85
C SER A 58 2.90 -39.48 43.02
N LEU A 59 3.58 -38.51 43.66
CA LEU A 59 4.38 -38.77 44.86
C LEU A 59 3.56 -39.34 46.02
N ASP A 60 2.38 -38.77 46.28
CA ASP A 60 1.50 -39.26 47.34
C ASP A 60 1.00 -40.68 47.03
N ARG A 61 0.72 -41.01 45.77
CA ARG A 61 0.36 -42.38 45.34
C ARG A 61 1.47 -43.38 45.64
N VAL A 62 2.70 -43.08 45.21
CA VAL A 62 3.86 -43.95 45.44
C VAL A 62 4.14 -44.11 46.93
N GLY A 63 4.07 -43.03 47.70
CA GLY A 63 4.21 -43.08 49.15
C GLY A 63 3.18 -43.98 49.82
N ASN A 64 1.91 -43.87 49.41
CA ASN A 64 0.85 -44.72 49.93
C ASN A 64 1.06 -46.21 49.57
N GLU A 65 1.51 -46.53 48.36
CA GLU A 65 1.80 -47.91 47.94
C GLU A 65 2.98 -48.50 48.72
N ILE A 66 4.07 -47.75 48.91
CA ILE A 66 5.19 -48.18 49.77
C ILE A 66 4.72 -48.39 51.20
N MET A 67 3.94 -47.46 51.74
CA MET A 67 3.39 -47.58 53.09
C MET A 67 2.47 -48.78 53.22
N GLN A 68 1.71 -49.16 52.19
CA GLN A 68 0.90 -50.38 52.20
C GLN A 68 1.76 -51.64 52.30
N MET A 69 2.89 -51.70 51.58
CA MET A 69 3.85 -52.81 51.67
C MET A 69 4.48 -52.88 53.06
N VAL A 70 4.94 -51.73 53.58
CA VAL A 70 5.52 -51.62 54.93
C VAL A 70 4.51 -52.02 56.00
N ASN A 71 3.31 -51.45 55.98
CA ASN A 71 2.25 -51.72 56.96
C ASN A 71 1.91 -53.20 57.01
N SER A 72 1.86 -53.86 55.85
CA SER A 72 1.56 -55.27 55.77
C SER A 72 2.67 -56.12 56.39
N GLY A 73 3.95 -55.78 56.19
CA GLY A 73 5.05 -56.44 56.90
C GLY A 73 5.04 -56.17 58.40
N VAL A 74 4.67 -54.95 58.84
CA VAL A 74 4.47 -54.64 60.27
C VAL A 74 3.33 -55.49 60.87
N VAL A 75 2.22 -55.68 60.14
CA VAL A 75 1.10 -56.54 60.56
C VAL A 75 1.54 -58.00 60.67
N ILE A 76 2.32 -58.51 59.71
CA ILE A 76 2.92 -59.86 59.77
C ILE A 76 3.81 -59.97 61.00
N GLY A 77 4.67 -58.98 61.26
CA GLY A 77 5.52 -58.98 62.43
C GLY A 77 4.73 -58.97 63.73
N ASN A 78 3.67 -58.16 63.84
CA ASN A 78 2.76 -58.17 64.98
C ASN A 78 2.12 -59.56 65.19
N ALA A 79 1.67 -60.21 64.11
CA ALA A 79 1.05 -61.53 64.18
C ALA A 79 2.02 -62.63 64.64
N VAL A 80 3.23 -62.67 64.06
CA VAL A 80 4.29 -63.62 64.46
C VAL A 80 4.71 -63.39 65.91
N SER A 81 4.81 -62.13 66.32
CA SER A 81 5.17 -61.75 67.69
C SER A 81 4.09 -62.05 68.72
N ALA A 82 2.82 -62.09 68.34
CA ALA A 82 1.71 -62.45 69.22
C ALA A 82 1.52 -63.97 69.33
N ASP A 83 2.20 -64.76 68.51
CA ASP A 83 2.12 -66.21 68.55
C ASP A 83 2.95 -66.77 69.71
N ARG A 84 2.27 -67.26 70.75
CA ARG A 84 2.92 -67.79 71.94
C ARG A 84 3.69 -69.08 71.65
N VAL A 85 3.10 -70.02 70.91
CA VAL A 85 3.71 -71.32 70.58
C VAL A 85 5.02 -71.11 69.82
N PHE A 86 5.00 -70.18 68.87
CA PHE A 86 6.20 -69.79 68.13
C PHE A 86 7.31 -69.26 69.04
N ASN A 87 6.97 -68.40 70.01
CA ASN A 87 7.94 -67.84 70.94
C ASN A 87 8.49 -68.88 71.93
N GLU A 88 7.65 -69.84 72.37
CA GLU A 88 8.05 -70.96 73.24
C GLU A 88 9.05 -71.89 72.54
N MET A 89 8.82 -72.22 71.26
CA MET A 89 9.75 -73.05 70.47
C MET A 89 11.11 -72.38 70.28
N LEU A 90 11.14 -71.07 70.06
CA LEU A 90 12.41 -70.33 69.95
C LEU A 90 13.14 -70.17 71.30
N GLU A 91 12.40 -70.29 72.40
CA GLU A 91 12.91 -70.22 73.77
C GLU A 91 13.46 -71.56 74.29
N PHE A 92 12.96 -72.66 73.74
CA PHE A 92 13.28 -74.00 74.19
C PHE A 92 14.77 -74.33 74.00
N THR A 93 15.37 -75.01 74.98
CA THR A 93 16.78 -75.45 74.93
C THR A 93 16.80 -76.91 74.48
N TYR A 94 17.16 -77.16 73.23
CA TYR A 94 17.15 -78.48 72.62
C TYR A 94 18.36 -79.31 73.07
N SER A 95 18.15 -80.61 73.27
CA SER A 95 19.20 -81.56 73.68
C SER A 95 20.24 -81.78 72.59
N ASP A 96 19.79 -81.84 71.34
CA ASP A 96 20.57 -82.13 70.15
C ASP A 96 19.89 -81.56 68.89
N ASN A 97 20.60 -81.60 67.75
CA ASN A 97 20.07 -81.09 66.48
C ASN A 97 18.85 -81.88 65.98
N VAL A 98 18.71 -83.16 66.38
CA VAL A 98 17.58 -84.01 65.99
C VAL A 98 16.30 -83.55 66.70
N ALA A 99 16.35 -83.33 68.02
CA ALA A 99 15.21 -82.79 68.77
C ALA A 99 14.76 -81.42 68.25
N TYR A 100 15.71 -80.56 67.83
CA TYR A 100 15.35 -79.31 67.15
C TYR A 100 14.67 -79.55 65.81
N TYR A 101 15.21 -80.46 64.99
CA TYR A 101 14.67 -80.73 63.66
C TYR A 101 13.24 -81.29 63.70
N GLU A 102 12.90 -82.11 64.69
CA GLU A 102 11.53 -82.61 64.89
C GLU A 102 10.54 -81.47 65.15
N GLU A 103 10.87 -80.52 66.04
CA GLU A 103 10.04 -79.33 66.29
C GLU A 103 10.05 -78.35 65.10
N TYR A 104 11.16 -78.30 64.36
CA TYR A 104 11.23 -77.51 63.15
C TYR A 104 10.24 -78.05 62.09
N ASP A 105 10.23 -79.37 61.87
CA ASP A 105 9.35 -80.02 60.90
C ASP A 105 7.88 -79.95 61.32
N SER A 106 7.58 -80.04 62.61
CA SER A 106 6.22 -80.05 63.14
C SER A 106 5.50 -78.71 62.98
N TYR A 107 6.22 -77.59 63.11
CA TYR A 107 5.59 -76.26 63.20
C TYR A 107 6.38 -75.14 62.52
N LEU A 108 7.70 -75.06 62.70
CA LEU A 108 8.48 -73.91 62.25
C LEU A 108 8.68 -73.86 60.73
N ARG A 109 8.78 -75.02 60.05
CA ARG A 109 9.10 -75.12 58.61
C ARG A 109 8.17 -74.25 57.75
N ASP A 110 6.86 -74.38 57.94
CA ASP A 110 5.87 -73.71 57.09
C ASP A 110 5.41 -72.35 57.65
N LYS A 111 5.69 -72.08 58.93
CA LYS A 111 5.16 -70.90 59.64
C LYS A 111 5.48 -69.57 58.96
N LEU A 112 6.73 -69.41 58.53
CA LEU A 112 7.21 -68.18 57.88
C LEU A 112 7.19 -68.29 56.35
N GLY A 113 7.31 -69.50 55.79
CA GLY A 113 7.34 -69.75 54.34
C GLY A 113 6.03 -69.40 53.61
N GLN A 114 4.91 -69.30 54.33
CA GLN A 114 3.63 -68.87 53.76
C GLN A 114 3.59 -67.39 53.35
N TYR A 115 4.32 -66.50 54.03
CA TYR A 115 4.16 -65.05 53.85
C TYR A 115 4.67 -64.53 52.50
N PRO A 116 5.86 -64.95 51.99
CA PRO A 116 6.31 -64.54 50.66
C PRO A 116 5.36 -64.97 49.53
N ASN A 117 4.62 -66.07 49.72
CA ASN A 117 3.62 -66.54 48.76
C ASN A 117 2.33 -65.71 48.80
N ILE A 118 1.90 -65.26 49.98
CA ILE A 118 0.70 -64.42 50.16
C ILE A 118 0.99 -62.96 49.78
N TYR A 119 2.19 -62.48 50.09
CA TYR A 119 2.63 -61.10 49.91
C TYR A 119 3.83 -61.05 48.98
N PRO A 120 3.61 -60.95 47.66
CA PRO A 120 4.68 -61.04 46.69
C PRO A 120 5.78 -60.01 46.95
N TYR A 121 5.52 -58.81 47.47
CA TYR A 121 6.57 -57.82 47.73
C TYR A 121 7.54 -58.18 48.87
N ILE A 122 7.34 -59.29 49.58
CA ILE A 122 8.29 -59.81 50.57
C ILE A 122 9.28 -60.73 49.85
N SER A 123 10.56 -60.36 49.89
CA SER A 123 11.64 -61.16 49.32
C SER A 123 12.01 -62.33 50.22
N TRP A 124 12.09 -62.07 51.52
CA TRP A 124 12.50 -63.04 52.52
C TRP A 124 11.97 -62.64 53.90
N ILE A 125 11.71 -63.65 54.73
CA ILE A 125 11.30 -63.48 56.13
C ILE A 125 12.03 -64.53 56.97
N GLY A 126 12.60 -64.08 58.09
CA GLY A 126 13.27 -64.98 59.01
C GLY A 126 13.52 -64.40 60.39
N VAL A 127 13.85 -65.28 61.32
CA VAL A 127 14.09 -64.95 62.72
C VAL A 127 15.53 -65.21 63.10
N TYR A 128 16.12 -64.19 63.74
CA TYR A 128 17.41 -64.23 64.39
C TYR A 128 17.25 -64.40 65.89
N THR A 129 17.98 -65.33 66.48
CA THR A 129 17.85 -65.65 67.91
C THR A 129 19.20 -65.93 68.56
N SER A 130 19.35 -65.54 69.83
CA SER A 130 20.56 -65.81 70.61
C SER A 130 20.59 -67.22 71.22
N ASN A 131 19.62 -68.07 70.92
CA ASN A 131 19.56 -69.45 71.39
C ASN A 131 20.58 -70.33 70.65
N PRO A 132 21.62 -70.86 71.33
CA PRO A 132 22.69 -71.62 70.68
C PRO A 132 22.28 -73.04 70.29
N THR A 133 21.14 -73.54 70.77
CA THR A 133 20.67 -74.90 70.45
C THR A 133 19.89 -74.98 69.14
N LEU A 134 19.63 -73.84 68.48
CA LEU A 134 18.94 -73.78 67.19
C LEU A 134 19.94 -73.92 66.04
N SER A 135 19.66 -74.84 65.12
CA SER A 135 20.44 -75.00 63.89
C SER A 135 20.03 -73.97 62.84
N ASN A 136 20.99 -73.38 62.14
CA ASN A 136 20.71 -72.47 61.03
C ASN A 136 20.04 -73.21 59.87
N GLY A 137 18.90 -72.73 59.38
CA GLY A 137 18.22 -73.32 58.23
C GLY A 137 16.84 -72.72 57.97
N GLY A 138 16.42 -72.75 56.69
CA GLY A 138 15.12 -72.22 56.28
C GLY A 138 14.98 -70.74 56.63
N SER A 139 14.09 -70.41 57.56
CA SER A 139 13.85 -69.03 58.02
C SER A 139 14.42 -68.74 59.41
N TYR A 140 15.26 -69.61 59.98
CA TYR A 140 15.71 -69.51 61.37
C TYR A 140 17.23 -69.50 61.46
N PHE A 141 17.75 -68.50 62.15
CA PHE A 141 19.18 -68.21 62.21
C PHE A 141 19.60 -67.90 63.65
N MET A 142 20.66 -68.56 64.10
CA MET A 142 21.36 -68.17 65.31
C MET A 142 22.16 -66.90 65.05
N LEU A 143 22.04 -65.91 65.95
CA LEU A 143 22.82 -64.67 65.91
C LEU A 143 24.33 -64.97 65.99
N LYS A 144 25.05 -64.69 64.90
CA LYS A 144 26.51 -64.79 64.84
C LYS A 144 27.16 -63.45 65.24
N PRO A 145 28.46 -63.45 65.61
CA PRO A 145 29.18 -62.22 65.91
C PRO A 145 29.17 -61.16 64.79
N ASN A 146 29.02 -61.57 63.53
CA ASN A 146 28.88 -60.66 62.40
C ASN A 146 27.49 -60.01 62.33
N ASP A 147 26.43 -60.74 62.69
CA ASP A 147 25.05 -60.22 62.72
C ASP A 147 24.90 -59.14 63.79
N LEU A 148 25.60 -59.27 64.92
CA LEU A 148 25.63 -58.24 65.98
C LEU A 148 26.29 -56.93 65.54
N LYS A 149 27.12 -56.98 64.48
CA LYS A 149 27.78 -55.81 63.88
C LYS A 149 27.01 -55.25 62.68
N SER A 150 25.92 -55.89 62.26
CA SER A 150 25.13 -55.40 61.13
C SER A 150 24.44 -54.08 61.48
N GLU A 151 24.26 -53.22 60.48
CA GLU A 151 23.54 -51.95 60.67
C GLU A 151 22.10 -52.20 61.15
N TRP A 152 21.45 -53.24 60.62
CA TRP A 152 20.07 -53.57 60.95
C TRP A 152 19.92 -53.92 62.44
N TYR A 153 20.87 -54.65 63.01
CA TYR A 153 20.84 -55.05 64.42
C TYR A 153 21.13 -53.86 65.33
N GLN A 154 22.15 -53.06 65.00
CA GLN A 154 22.51 -51.86 65.77
C GLN A 154 21.35 -50.86 65.82
N LYS A 155 20.77 -50.53 64.66
CA LYS A 155 19.63 -49.61 64.56
C LYS A 155 18.41 -50.09 65.33
N MET A 156 18.12 -51.39 65.27
CA MET A 156 17.00 -51.97 66.03
C MET A 156 17.23 -51.92 67.55
N ASN A 157 18.48 -52.09 68.00
CA ASN A 157 18.81 -52.09 69.42
C ASN A 157 18.92 -50.68 70.01
N GLU A 158 19.26 -49.67 69.18
CA GLU A 158 19.24 -48.26 69.55
C GLU A 158 17.83 -47.66 69.56
N ASN A 159 16.93 -48.20 68.74
CA ASN A 159 15.54 -47.73 68.69
C ASN A 159 14.75 -48.17 69.95
N LYS A 160 13.94 -47.26 70.49
CA LYS A 160 13.04 -47.53 71.62
C LYS A 160 11.78 -48.27 71.20
N ASP A 161 11.42 -48.20 69.91
CA ASP A 161 10.24 -48.87 69.38
C ASP A 161 10.48 -50.36 69.11
N LYS A 162 9.41 -51.14 69.21
CA LYS A 162 9.44 -52.59 68.95
C LYS A 162 9.62 -52.95 67.47
N VAL A 163 9.43 -51.98 66.57
CA VAL A 163 9.50 -52.16 65.12
C VAL A 163 10.28 -51.01 64.50
N THR A 164 11.17 -51.32 63.56
CA THR A 164 11.95 -50.36 62.78
C THR A 164 11.91 -50.77 61.32
N VAL A 165 11.76 -49.81 60.42
CA VAL A 165 12.10 -49.97 59.01
C VAL A 165 13.42 -49.27 58.79
N THR A 166 14.38 -49.99 58.22
CA THR A 166 15.69 -49.41 57.94
C THR A 166 16.24 -49.94 56.62
N SER A 167 17.06 -49.11 55.98
CA SER A 167 17.85 -49.51 54.84
C SER A 167 19.28 -49.83 55.27
N TYR A 168 19.93 -50.79 54.63
CA TYR A 168 21.31 -51.14 54.94
C TYR A 168 21.92 -52.00 53.82
N LEU A 169 23.24 -52.08 53.79
CA LEU A 169 23.99 -52.93 52.88
C LEU A 169 24.46 -54.19 53.61
N ASP A 170 23.99 -55.36 53.19
CA ASP A 170 24.37 -56.63 53.82
C ASP A 170 24.53 -57.75 52.80
N THR A 171 25.11 -58.87 53.23
CA THR A 171 25.12 -60.11 52.44
C THR A 171 23.83 -60.89 52.67
N ASN A 172 23.31 -61.55 51.63
CA ASN A 172 22.16 -62.42 51.79
C ASN A 172 22.52 -63.60 52.72
N PRO A 173 21.74 -63.89 53.79
CA PRO A 173 21.98 -65.03 54.68
C PRO A 173 22.02 -66.39 53.95
N MET A 174 21.32 -66.49 52.81
CA MET A 174 21.25 -67.68 51.95
C MET A 174 22.28 -67.68 50.81
N ASN A 175 22.81 -66.53 50.41
CA ASN A 175 23.80 -66.41 49.33
C ASN A 175 24.83 -65.31 49.65
N PRO A 176 25.93 -65.66 50.36
CA PRO A 176 26.86 -64.67 50.92
C PRO A 176 27.83 -64.04 49.92
N GLU A 177 27.74 -64.34 48.61
CA GLU A 177 28.71 -63.88 47.61
C GLU A 177 28.55 -62.41 47.20
N GLU A 178 27.36 -61.81 47.38
CA GLU A 178 27.08 -60.43 46.96
C GLU A 178 26.44 -59.60 48.09
N LYS A 179 26.92 -58.36 48.25
CA LYS A 179 26.31 -57.37 49.14
C LYS A 179 25.22 -56.62 48.39
N LEU A 180 24.01 -56.65 48.92
CA LEU A 180 22.83 -56.01 48.34
C LEU A 180 22.24 -54.98 49.31
N VAL A 181 21.53 -53.99 48.74
CA VAL A 181 20.77 -53.03 49.53
C VAL A 181 19.46 -53.68 49.95
N TYR A 182 19.22 -53.70 51.26
CA TYR A 182 17.99 -54.19 51.86
C TYR A 182 17.19 -53.05 52.48
N VAL A 183 15.87 -53.17 52.40
CA VAL A 183 14.88 -52.37 53.13
C VAL A 183 14.09 -53.38 53.89
N SER A 184 14.33 -53.42 55.19
CA SER A 184 13.79 -54.47 56.04
C SER A 184 12.96 -53.88 57.15
N ILE A 185 11.89 -54.59 57.45
CA ILE A 185 11.07 -54.38 58.63
C ILE A 185 11.62 -55.32 59.69
N ILE A 186 12.15 -54.74 60.76
CA ILE A 186 12.77 -55.47 61.85
C ILE A 186 11.87 -55.32 63.06
N ARG A 187 11.57 -56.43 63.72
CA ARG A 187 10.74 -56.46 64.91
C ARG A 187 11.40 -57.27 66.00
N LYS A 188 11.40 -56.74 67.22
CA LYS A 188 11.78 -57.48 68.42
C LYS A 188 10.62 -58.36 68.87
N LEU A 189 10.90 -59.64 69.10
CA LEU A 189 9.92 -60.63 69.57
C LEU A 189 9.98 -60.72 71.10
N ASP A 190 9.49 -59.68 71.78
CA ASP A 190 9.52 -59.51 73.24
C ASP A 190 8.13 -59.35 73.86
N ASN A 191 7.09 -59.89 73.20
CA ASN A 191 5.71 -59.77 73.65
C ASN A 191 5.40 -60.58 74.93
N PHE A 192 6.22 -61.58 75.25
CA PHE A 192 6.02 -62.50 76.37
C PHE A 192 7.17 -62.34 77.38
N PRO A 193 6.96 -61.62 78.51
CA PRO A 193 8.02 -61.38 79.49
C PRO A 193 8.62 -62.65 80.12
N ASP A 194 7.83 -63.73 80.15
CA ASP A 194 8.21 -65.06 80.63
C ASP A 194 9.14 -65.83 79.67
N LEU A 195 9.25 -65.39 78.41
CA LEU A 195 10.02 -66.05 77.34
C LEU A 195 11.13 -65.11 76.81
N MET A 196 12.02 -64.66 77.70
CA MET A 196 13.07 -63.66 77.42
C MET A 196 14.51 -64.13 77.72
N LYS A 197 14.73 -65.43 77.95
CA LYS A 197 16.06 -66.08 78.09
C LYS A 197 16.92 -65.85 76.85
N PHE A 198 16.31 -65.85 75.66
CA PHE A 198 17.00 -65.59 74.40
C PHE A 198 16.42 -64.37 73.68
N SER A 199 17.30 -63.54 73.12
CA SER A 199 16.90 -62.38 72.32
C SER A 199 16.47 -62.84 70.93
N LYS A 200 15.29 -62.41 70.48
CA LYS A 200 14.63 -62.87 69.24
C LYS A 200 14.23 -61.66 68.39
N TYR A 201 14.61 -61.68 67.11
CA TYR A 201 14.33 -60.60 66.15
C TYR A 201 13.78 -61.19 64.85
N LEU A 202 12.65 -60.69 64.40
CA LEU A 202 12.09 -61.00 63.09
C LEU A 202 12.57 -59.96 62.08
N ARG A 203 13.11 -60.41 60.95
CA ARG A 203 13.51 -59.59 59.80
C ARG A 203 12.63 -59.96 58.62
N ILE A 204 12.01 -58.96 57.99
CA ILE A 204 11.19 -59.09 56.79
C ILE A 204 11.79 -58.17 55.73
N ASP A 205 12.30 -58.72 54.64
CA ASP A 205 12.99 -57.98 53.58
C ASP A 205 12.03 -57.68 52.44
N ILE A 206 11.90 -56.41 52.06
CA ILE A 206 11.08 -55.99 50.92
C ILE A 206 11.84 -56.21 49.61
N ARG A 207 11.13 -56.71 48.59
CA ARG A 207 11.64 -56.87 47.23
C ARG A 207 11.93 -55.52 46.58
N MET A 208 13.20 -55.27 46.28
CA MET A 208 13.65 -54.02 45.64
C MET A 208 13.17 -53.87 44.21
N ASP A 209 13.06 -54.97 43.46
CA ASP A 209 12.48 -55.01 42.12
C ASP A 209 11.03 -54.50 42.14
N LYS A 210 10.26 -54.84 43.19
CA LYS A 210 8.90 -54.33 43.35
C LYS A 210 8.84 -52.85 43.67
N LEU A 211 9.78 -52.34 44.47
CA LEU A 211 9.89 -50.90 44.71
C LEU A 211 10.32 -50.15 43.44
N LEU A 212 11.22 -50.72 42.63
CA LEU A 212 11.60 -50.17 41.33
C LEU A 212 10.43 -50.12 40.35
N GLU A 213 9.65 -51.20 40.25
CA GLU A 213 8.45 -51.25 39.40
C GLU A 213 7.45 -50.13 39.75
N LEU A 214 7.34 -49.72 41.03
CA LEU A 214 6.52 -48.58 41.42
C LEU A 214 7.05 -47.26 40.86
N PHE A 215 8.37 -47.09 40.86
CA PHE A 215 9.01 -45.86 40.38
C PHE A 215 8.95 -45.79 38.86
N ASP A 216 9.20 -46.91 38.18
CA ASP A 216 9.16 -47.01 36.72
C ASP A 216 7.78 -46.69 36.14
N LYS A 217 6.69 -47.02 36.85
CA LYS A 217 5.33 -46.62 36.46
C LYS A 217 5.14 -45.11 36.39
N GLU A 218 5.85 -44.36 37.22
CA GLU A 218 5.74 -42.90 37.35
C GLU A 218 6.93 -42.17 36.70
N HIS A 219 7.90 -42.89 36.13
CA HIS A 219 9.13 -42.36 35.52
C HIS A 219 8.85 -41.31 34.45
N ASN A 220 7.77 -41.47 33.68
CA ASN A 220 7.34 -40.54 32.63
C ASN A 220 6.91 -39.14 33.15
N TYR A 221 6.82 -38.96 34.47
CA TYR A 221 6.39 -37.72 35.11
C TYR A 221 7.45 -37.17 36.06
N LEU A 222 8.08 -38.05 36.84
CA LEU A 222 9.04 -37.68 37.88
C LEU A 222 10.11 -38.75 38.04
N LEU A 223 11.34 -38.28 38.25
CA LEU A 223 12.39 -39.08 38.84
C LEU A 223 12.16 -39.12 40.35
N ILE A 224 11.76 -40.29 40.86
CA ILE A 224 11.54 -40.52 42.29
C ILE A 224 12.83 -41.02 42.93
N LYS A 225 13.10 -40.52 44.12
CA LYS A 225 14.16 -40.98 45.02
C LYS A 225 13.58 -41.36 46.38
N LEU A 226 13.90 -42.54 46.85
CA LEU A 226 13.61 -42.98 48.22
C LEU A 226 14.82 -42.65 49.10
N VAL A 227 14.56 -41.95 50.20
CA VAL A 227 15.59 -41.50 51.13
C VAL A 227 15.24 -42.00 52.53
N ASP A 228 16.21 -42.63 53.19
CA ASP A 228 16.03 -43.21 54.52
C ASP A 228 16.14 -42.18 55.66
N GLU A 229 16.06 -42.67 56.90
CA GLU A 229 16.12 -41.87 58.12
C GLU A 229 17.41 -41.05 58.30
N GLU A 230 18.52 -41.49 57.69
CA GLU A 230 19.84 -40.86 57.75
C GLU A 230 20.10 -39.94 56.55
N ASN A 231 19.10 -39.71 55.70
CA ASN A 231 19.20 -39.03 54.40
C ASN A 231 20.05 -39.76 53.34
N ARG A 232 20.17 -41.09 53.45
CA ARG A 232 20.86 -41.91 52.46
C ARG A 232 19.91 -42.28 51.32
N LEU A 233 20.41 -42.26 50.08
CA LEU A 233 19.63 -42.64 48.90
C LEU A 233 19.47 -44.16 48.89
N VAL A 234 18.24 -44.64 48.98
CA VAL A 234 17.90 -46.07 48.96
C VAL A 234 17.60 -46.55 47.54
N LEU A 235 16.84 -45.75 46.79
CA LEU A 235 16.36 -46.13 45.46
C LEU A 235 16.14 -44.91 44.55
N GLU A 236 16.43 -45.03 43.25
CA GLU A 236 16.21 -44.01 42.23
C GLU A 236 15.59 -44.61 40.95
N SER A 237 14.62 -43.90 40.36
CA SER A 237 13.84 -44.34 39.19
C SER A 237 14.62 -44.51 37.87
N ALA A 238 15.86 -44.02 37.74
CA ALA A 238 16.63 -44.07 36.48
C ALA A 238 17.64 -45.25 36.40
N GLY A 239 17.69 -46.11 37.41
CA GLY A 239 18.51 -47.31 37.39
C GLY A 239 20.00 -47.08 37.63
N ALA A 240 20.41 -47.31 38.87
CA ALA A 240 21.45 -48.24 39.31
C ALA A 240 21.33 -48.25 40.84
N PHE A 241 21.33 -49.41 41.48
CA PHE A 241 21.51 -49.49 42.92
C PHE A 241 22.87 -48.89 43.26
N LYS A 242 22.89 -47.59 43.54
CA LYS A 242 24.04 -46.97 44.18
C LYS A 242 23.89 -47.40 45.62
N GLY A 243 24.74 -48.34 46.02
CA GLY A 243 24.88 -48.73 47.42
C GLY A 243 24.99 -47.49 48.31
N VAL A 244 24.82 -47.70 49.61
CA VAL A 244 24.76 -46.70 50.68
C VAL A 244 25.97 -45.74 50.67
N ASP A 245 26.04 -44.84 49.70
CA ASP A 245 27.06 -43.82 49.54
C ASP A 245 26.59 -42.59 50.33
N PRO A 246 27.36 -42.09 51.30
CA PRO A 246 26.96 -40.96 52.13
C PRO A 246 27.20 -39.65 51.36
N LEU A 247 26.40 -39.35 50.34
CA LEU A 247 26.51 -38.10 49.60
C LEU A 247 25.16 -37.54 49.15
N LEU A 248 24.29 -37.25 50.12
CA LEU A 248 23.35 -36.14 50.01
C LEU A 248 23.45 -35.29 51.29
N PRO A 249 23.70 -33.97 51.21
CA PRO A 249 23.69 -33.11 52.39
C PRO A 249 22.32 -33.20 53.08
N THR A 250 22.30 -33.18 54.41
CA THR A 250 21.10 -33.31 55.25
C THR A 250 19.93 -32.48 54.73
N LEU A 251 18.87 -33.15 54.25
CA LEU A 251 17.71 -32.50 53.66
C LEU A 251 16.67 -32.18 54.75
N PRO A 252 16.39 -30.90 55.05
CA PRO A 252 15.30 -30.57 55.95
C PRO A 252 13.96 -31.00 55.32
N VAL A 253 13.10 -31.63 56.13
CA VAL A 253 11.73 -31.98 55.74
C VAL A 253 10.92 -30.69 55.71
N SER A 254 10.88 -30.02 54.57
CA SER A 254 9.88 -28.98 54.31
C SER A 254 9.14 -29.31 53.02
N LYS A 255 7.83 -29.06 53.03
CA LYS A 255 6.94 -29.25 51.88
C LYS A 255 7.30 -28.34 50.68
N ASP A 256 8.29 -27.45 50.84
CA ASP A 256 8.73 -26.47 49.85
C ASP A 256 10.28 -26.39 49.71
N PHE A 257 11.03 -27.45 50.02
CA PHE A 257 12.49 -27.39 49.95
C PHE A 257 13.02 -27.48 48.51
N GLN A 258 13.56 -26.37 48.00
CA GLN A 258 14.44 -26.37 46.83
C GLN A 258 15.79 -26.97 47.24
N LEU A 259 16.14 -28.13 46.68
CA LEU A 259 17.51 -28.65 46.75
C LEU A 259 18.45 -27.69 46.02
N THR A 260 19.26 -26.95 46.77
CA THR A 260 20.39 -26.19 46.21
C THR A 260 21.40 -27.19 45.65
N GLY A 261 21.42 -27.32 44.32
CA GLY A 261 22.33 -28.22 43.60
C GLY A 261 21.68 -29.18 42.60
N LEU A 262 20.34 -29.28 42.54
CA LEU A 262 19.62 -30.02 41.49
C LEU A 262 18.90 -29.04 40.55
N PRO A 263 18.95 -29.24 39.22
CA PRO A 263 18.26 -28.38 38.28
C PRO A 263 16.74 -28.64 38.32
N GLY A 264 16.00 -27.78 39.02
CA GLY A 264 14.53 -27.77 38.98
C GLY A 264 13.87 -27.68 40.36
N LYS A 265 12.56 -27.39 40.38
CA LYS A 265 11.73 -27.44 41.60
C LYS A 265 11.59 -28.91 42.02
N SER A 266 12.37 -29.35 43.01
CA SER A 266 12.22 -30.66 43.66
C SER A 266 11.08 -30.66 44.67
N PHE A 267 10.39 -31.78 44.82
CA PHE A 267 9.35 -31.97 45.84
C PHE A 267 9.83 -32.99 46.86
N VAL A 268 9.71 -32.68 48.16
CA VAL A 268 10.04 -33.60 49.25
C VAL A 268 8.78 -33.88 50.04
N SER A 269 8.39 -35.15 50.13
CA SER A 269 7.24 -35.60 50.92
C SER A 269 7.71 -36.63 51.95
N PRO A 270 7.37 -36.50 53.25
CA PRO A 270 7.64 -37.56 54.23
C PRO A 270 6.83 -38.81 53.87
N LEU A 271 7.41 -39.99 54.07
CA LEU A 271 6.75 -41.26 53.72
C LEU A 271 5.52 -41.52 54.59
N SER A 272 5.63 -41.27 55.89
CA SER A 272 4.53 -41.30 56.86
C SER A 272 4.95 -40.61 58.17
N SER A 273 4.00 -40.36 59.06
CA SER A 273 4.25 -39.94 60.45
C SER A 273 4.35 -41.12 61.43
N ALA A 274 4.28 -42.36 60.95
CA ALA A 274 4.43 -43.55 61.79
C ALA A 274 5.87 -43.69 62.30
N SER A 275 6.03 -44.14 63.55
CA SER A 275 7.32 -44.10 64.25
C SER A 275 8.37 -45.03 63.64
N TYR A 276 7.96 -46.17 63.07
CA TYR A 276 8.87 -47.13 62.42
C TYR A 276 9.40 -46.69 61.05
N VAL A 277 8.86 -45.61 60.45
CA VAL A 277 9.37 -44.98 59.22
C VAL A 277 9.67 -43.50 59.44
N LEU A 278 9.91 -43.09 60.69
CA LEU A 278 10.17 -41.70 61.02
C LEU A 278 11.39 -41.21 60.23
N ASN A 279 11.30 -40.01 59.66
CA ASN A 279 12.32 -39.37 58.81
C ASN A 279 12.55 -39.98 57.42
N TRP A 280 11.83 -41.03 57.02
CA TRP A 280 11.84 -41.50 55.63
C TRP A 280 11.15 -40.49 54.71
N LYS A 281 11.73 -40.28 53.52
CA LYS A 281 11.28 -39.25 52.57
C LYS A 281 11.26 -39.78 51.15
N LEU A 282 10.32 -39.26 50.37
CA LEU A 282 10.29 -39.35 48.92
C LEU A 282 10.66 -38.01 48.31
N VAL A 283 11.59 -38.01 47.38
CA VAL A 283 11.98 -36.83 46.60
C VAL A 283 11.57 -37.04 45.15
N GLY A 284 10.68 -36.20 44.63
CA GLY A 284 10.30 -36.18 43.22
C GLY A 284 10.98 -35.03 42.50
N ILE A 285 11.70 -35.36 41.43
CA ILE A 285 12.32 -34.38 40.54
C ILE A 285 11.53 -34.39 39.23
N PRO A 286 10.89 -33.28 38.82
CA PRO A 286 10.11 -33.24 37.60
C PRO A 286 10.99 -33.48 36.38
N GLU A 287 10.53 -34.37 35.49
CA GLU A 287 11.20 -34.57 34.22
C GLU A 287 10.88 -33.42 33.26
N GLY A 288 11.86 -32.55 33.00
CA GLY A 288 11.65 -31.27 32.31
C GLY A 288 11.22 -31.39 30.83
N SER A 289 11.33 -32.57 30.22
CA SER A 289 11.03 -32.83 28.80
C SER A 289 9.55 -32.61 28.47
N ARG A 290 8.63 -33.19 29.25
CA ARG A 290 7.20 -33.12 28.99
C ARG A 290 6.59 -31.76 29.31
N ILE A 291 7.07 -31.09 30.37
CA ILE A 291 6.69 -29.71 30.69
C ILE A 291 7.15 -28.76 29.57
N ALA A 292 8.36 -28.97 29.05
CA ALA A 292 8.87 -28.19 27.91
C ALA A 292 8.06 -28.44 26.63
N GLU A 293 7.64 -29.67 26.35
CA GLU A 293 6.79 -30.00 25.19
C GLU A 293 5.40 -29.38 25.28
N LYS A 294 4.71 -29.52 26.42
CA LYS A 294 3.41 -28.86 26.62
C LYS A 294 3.53 -27.34 26.53
N ARG A 295 4.61 -26.76 27.06
CA ARG A 295 4.90 -25.33 26.92
C ARG A 295 5.11 -24.93 25.46
N LYS A 296 5.83 -25.73 24.66
CA LYS A 296 5.98 -25.50 23.21
C LYS A 296 4.62 -25.53 22.50
N ALA A 297 3.75 -26.48 22.83
CA ALA A 297 2.41 -26.56 22.25
C ALA A 297 1.58 -25.29 22.54
N VAL A 298 1.60 -24.81 23.80
CA VAL A 298 0.95 -23.55 24.20
C VAL A 298 1.53 -22.37 23.42
N ILE A 299 2.86 -22.25 23.33
CA ILE A 299 3.53 -21.18 22.56
C ILE A 299 3.11 -21.24 21.09
N HIS A 300 3.15 -22.41 20.44
CA HIS A 300 2.76 -22.56 19.04
C HIS A 300 1.29 -22.18 18.82
N PHE A 301 0.38 -22.63 19.68
CA PHE A 301 -1.04 -22.27 19.62
C PHE A 301 -1.25 -20.75 19.66
N PHE A 302 -0.68 -20.07 20.66
CA PHE A 302 -0.79 -18.61 20.79
C PHE A 302 -0.07 -17.84 19.67
N THR A 303 1.01 -18.40 19.12
CA THR A 303 1.72 -17.82 17.96
C THR A 303 0.82 -17.83 16.73
N TRP A 304 0.20 -18.97 16.40
CA TRP A 304 -0.74 -19.07 15.29
C TRP A 304 -1.99 -18.22 15.50
N LEU A 305 -2.53 -18.21 16.72
CA LEU A 305 -3.67 -17.38 17.07
C LEU A 305 -3.39 -15.90 16.85
N THR A 306 -2.22 -15.41 17.29
CA THR A 306 -1.79 -14.01 17.11
C THR A 306 -1.56 -13.67 15.64
N LEU A 307 -0.96 -14.59 14.88
CA LEU A 307 -0.73 -14.40 13.45
C LEU A 307 -2.05 -14.26 12.68
N ILE A 308 -2.99 -15.20 12.87
CA ILE A 308 -4.28 -15.21 12.17
C ILE A 308 -5.12 -13.98 12.56
N SER A 309 -5.21 -13.68 13.86
CA SER A 309 -5.96 -12.53 14.37
C SER A 309 -5.38 -11.18 13.96
N THR A 310 -4.09 -11.12 13.60
CA THR A 310 -3.47 -9.89 13.07
C THR A 310 -3.60 -9.78 11.56
N ILE A 311 -3.34 -10.86 10.82
CA ILE A 311 -3.30 -10.84 9.34
C ILE A 311 -4.68 -10.53 8.75
N ILE A 312 -5.74 -11.21 9.21
CA ILE A 312 -7.08 -11.08 8.61
C ILE A 312 -7.59 -9.63 8.71
N PRO A 313 -7.58 -8.96 9.88
CA PRO A 313 -7.99 -7.57 9.97
C PRO A 313 -7.07 -6.61 9.22
N THR A 314 -5.76 -6.92 9.13
CA THR A 314 -4.79 -6.10 8.36
C THR A 314 -5.12 -6.11 6.87
N ILE A 315 -5.41 -7.28 6.30
CA ILE A 315 -5.79 -7.41 4.89
C ILE A 315 -7.12 -6.66 4.65
N LEU A 316 -8.11 -6.87 5.51
CA LEU A 316 -9.42 -6.24 5.37
C LEU A 316 -9.33 -4.72 5.45
N ILE A 317 -8.64 -4.17 6.46
CA ILE A 317 -8.47 -2.71 6.59
C ILE A 317 -7.66 -2.14 5.42
N TYR A 318 -6.66 -2.86 4.92
CA TYR A 318 -5.88 -2.43 3.76
C TYR A 318 -6.75 -2.33 2.50
N ILE A 319 -7.57 -3.34 2.20
CA ILE A 319 -8.48 -3.35 1.03
C ILE A 319 -9.48 -2.19 1.11
N ILE A 320 -10.15 -2.04 2.27
CA ILE A 320 -11.13 -0.97 2.49
C ILE A 320 -10.46 0.40 2.38
N MET A 321 -9.30 0.58 3.03
CA MET A 321 -8.56 1.83 3.03
C MET A 321 -8.06 2.19 1.63
N HIS A 322 -7.60 1.22 0.85
CA HIS A 322 -7.14 1.43 -0.52
C HIS A 322 -8.29 1.89 -1.42
N SER A 323 -9.41 1.17 -1.40
CA SER A 323 -10.63 1.54 -2.13
C SER A 323 -11.13 2.94 -1.74
N PHE A 324 -11.19 3.22 -0.44
CA PHE A 324 -11.68 4.52 0.07
C PHE A 324 -10.77 5.67 -0.36
N ASN A 325 -9.46 5.58 -0.09
CA ASN A 325 -8.53 6.67 -0.40
C ASN A 325 -8.39 6.89 -1.91
N PHE A 326 -8.40 5.83 -2.72
CA PHE A 326 -8.31 5.97 -4.18
C PHE A 326 -9.48 6.78 -4.74
N ARG A 327 -10.73 6.42 -4.36
CA ARG A 327 -11.94 7.08 -4.86
C ARG A 327 -12.04 8.53 -4.38
N VAL A 328 -11.77 8.78 -3.09
CA VAL A 328 -11.81 10.15 -2.53
C VAL A 328 -10.72 11.05 -3.12
N ARG A 329 -9.49 10.54 -3.31
CA ARG A 329 -8.42 11.31 -3.96
C ARG A 329 -8.74 11.62 -5.41
N LYS A 330 -9.31 10.67 -6.15
CA LYS A 330 -9.70 10.89 -7.55
C LYS A 330 -10.79 11.95 -7.67
N LEU A 331 -11.80 11.91 -6.80
CA LEU A 331 -12.82 12.96 -6.69
C LEU A 331 -12.21 14.31 -6.34
N SER A 332 -11.33 14.37 -5.34
CA SER A 332 -10.64 15.61 -4.94
C SER A 332 -9.81 16.20 -6.08
N LYS A 333 -9.11 15.36 -6.87
CA LYS A 333 -8.35 15.80 -8.05
C LYS A 333 -9.26 16.40 -9.12
N HIS A 334 -10.41 15.80 -9.42
CA HIS A 334 -11.34 16.35 -10.42
C HIS A 334 -12.06 17.61 -9.92
N MET A 335 -12.29 17.72 -8.62
CA MET A 335 -12.77 18.96 -8.01
C MET A 335 -11.77 20.11 -8.22
N GLN A 336 -10.46 19.83 -8.17
CA GLN A 336 -9.41 20.81 -8.51
C GLN A 336 -9.38 21.15 -10.01
N LEU A 337 -9.70 20.20 -10.90
CA LEU A 337 -9.80 20.48 -12.35
C LEU A 337 -10.94 21.46 -12.65
N VAL A 338 -12.08 21.29 -11.99
CA VAL A 338 -13.24 22.19 -12.10
C VAL A 338 -12.87 23.62 -11.67
N LYS A 339 -12.04 23.78 -10.63
CA LYS A 339 -11.53 25.10 -10.22
C LYS A 339 -10.72 25.79 -11.34
N ASN A 340 -10.09 25.01 -12.21
CA ASN A 340 -9.31 25.50 -13.34
C ASN A 340 -10.13 25.43 -14.66
N GLU A 341 -11.46 25.53 -14.57
CA GLU A 341 -12.41 25.55 -15.70
C GLU A 341 -12.38 24.28 -16.59
N ARG A 342 -11.82 23.17 -16.09
CA ARG A 342 -11.84 21.87 -16.77
C ARG A 342 -12.94 20.99 -16.20
N PHE A 343 -14.06 20.93 -16.92
CA PHE A 343 -15.27 20.19 -16.54
C PHE A 343 -15.28 18.78 -17.14
N GLU A 344 -14.38 17.92 -16.64
CA GLU A 344 -14.25 16.53 -17.09
C GLU A 344 -14.94 15.56 -16.12
N PRO A 345 -15.80 14.64 -16.61
CA PRO A 345 -16.45 13.65 -15.77
C PRO A 345 -15.45 12.59 -15.29
N ILE A 346 -15.69 12.06 -14.09
CA ILE A 346 -14.83 11.03 -13.49
C ILE A 346 -15.22 9.66 -14.08
N THR A 347 -14.32 9.09 -14.88
CA THR A 347 -14.49 7.74 -15.44
C THR A 347 -13.92 6.69 -14.48
N MET A 348 -14.80 6.02 -13.74
CA MET A 348 -14.49 4.90 -12.85
C MET A 348 -15.76 4.15 -12.43
N TYR A 349 -15.60 2.95 -11.86
CA TYR A 349 -16.68 2.27 -11.16
C TYR A 349 -17.12 3.08 -9.94
N GLU A 350 -18.37 3.55 -9.94
CA GLU A 350 -18.90 4.45 -8.91
C GLU A 350 -19.18 3.71 -7.60
N GLY A 351 -19.74 2.51 -7.68
CA GLY A 351 -20.24 1.77 -6.53
C GLY A 351 -21.62 2.25 -6.06
N LYS A 352 -22.19 1.49 -5.11
CA LYS A 352 -23.53 1.73 -4.53
C LYS A 352 -23.49 2.39 -3.15
N ASP A 353 -22.31 2.72 -2.66
CA ASP A 353 -22.10 3.37 -1.36
C ASP A 353 -22.21 4.91 -1.45
N GLU A 354 -22.01 5.60 -0.33
CA GLU A 354 -22.10 7.05 -0.20
C GLU A 354 -21.06 7.76 -1.09
N ILE A 355 -19.88 7.16 -1.26
CA ILE A 355 -18.85 7.69 -2.17
C ILE A 355 -19.30 7.58 -3.62
N GLY A 356 -19.92 6.46 -4.00
CA GLY A 356 -20.54 6.30 -5.32
C GLY A 356 -21.66 7.29 -5.58
N HIS A 357 -22.48 7.59 -4.56
CA HIS A 357 -23.48 8.65 -4.67
C HIS A 357 -22.84 10.02 -4.94
N LEU A 358 -21.79 10.39 -4.21
CA LEU A 358 -21.05 11.64 -4.44
C LEU A 358 -20.44 11.72 -5.85
N LEU A 359 -19.91 10.61 -6.37
CA LEU A 359 -19.38 10.53 -7.74
C LEU A 359 -20.47 10.78 -8.79
N ARG A 360 -21.64 10.15 -8.64
CA ARG A 360 -22.79 10.40 -9.54
C ARG A 360 -23.24 11.84 -9.51
N SER A 361 -23.41 12.42 -8.32
CA SER A 361 -23.81 13.81 -8.17
C SER A 361 -22.78 14.77 -8.78
N PHE A 362 -21.48 14.48 -8.64
CA PHE A 362 -20.41 15.26 -9.25
C PHE A 362 -20.44 15.17 -10.78
N ASN A 363 -20.59 13.97 -11.34
CA ASN A 363 -20.67 13.77 -12.78
C ASN A 363 -21.89 14.47 -13.38
N LEU A 364 -23.06 14.37 -12.74
CA LEU A 364 -24.28 15.06 -13.14
C LEU A 364 -24.10 16.60 -13.14
N MET A 365 -23.47 17.15 -12.09
CA MET A 365 -23.19 18.58 -12.00
C MET A 365 -22.24 19.03 -13.11
N THR A 366 -21.18 18.26 -13.35
CA THR A 366 -20.16 18.57 -14.38
C THR A 366 -20.77 18.55 -15.78
N GLU A 367 -21.61 17.57 -16.08
CA GLU A 367 -22.33 17.49 -17.35
C GLU A 367 -23.31 18.64 -17.53
N LYS A 368 -24.05 19.01 -16.48
CA LYS A 368 -24.96 20.14 -16.51
C LYS A 368 -24.24 21.47 -16.78
N ILE A 369 -23.09 21.69 -16.14
CA ILE A 369 -22.27 22.89 -16.38
C ILE A 369 -21.76 22.91 -17.82
N ARG A 370 -21.25 21.78 -18.34
CA ARG A 370 -20.80 21.68 -19.74
C ARG A 370 -21.91 22.02 -20.73
N ASN A 371 -23.13 21.54 -20.49
CA ASN A 371 -24.27 21.84 -21.35
C ASN A 371 -24.62 23.33 -21.29
N LEU A 372 -24.64 23.95 -20.10
CA LEU A 372 -24.85 25.38 -19.94
C LEU A 372 -23.79 26.22 -20.66
N ILE A 373 -22.52 25.83 -20.60
CA ILE A 373 -21.43 26.50 -21.34
C ILE A 373 -21.68 26.44 -22.84
N ASN A 374 -22.03 25.26 -23.36
CA ASN A 374 -22.33 25.09 -24.78
C ASN A 374 -23.55 25.91 -25.22
N ASP A 375 -24.58 26.00 -24.39
CA ASP A 375 -25.78 26.79 -24.68
C ASP A 375 -25.46 28.30 -24.73
N VAL A 376 -24.73 28.80 -23.74
CA VAL A 376 -24.26 30.20 -23.72
C VAL A 376 -23.37 30.50 -24.94
N TYR A 377 -22.46 29.58 -25.29
CA TYR A 377 -21.59 29.74 -26.45
C TYR A 377 -22.38 29.80 -27.76
N LYS A 378 -23.38 28.93 -27.95
CA LYS A 378 -24.26 28.96 -29.12
C LYS A 378 -25.05 30.27 -29.22
N LEU A 379 -25.56 30.76 -28.08
CA LEU A 379 -26.28 32.04 -28.03
C LEU A 379 -25.37 33.22 -28.40
N GLU A 380 -24.10 33.21 -27.96
CA GLU A 380 -23.16 34.28 -28.29
C GLU A 380 -22.81 34.30 -29.79
N ILE A 381 -22.63 33.14 -30.43
CA ILE A 381 -22.42 33.03 -31.88
C ILE A 381 -23.64 33.58 -32.63
N GLN A 382 -24.85 33.12 -32.29
CA GLN A 382 -26.07 33.58 -32.94
C GLN A 382 -26.25 35.10 -32.83
N LYS A 383 -25.93 35.67 -31.65
CA LYS A 383 -25.96 37.12 -31.45
C LYS A 383 -24.97 37.85 -32.36
N LYS A 384 -23.78 37.29 -32.57
CA LYS A 384 -22.77 37.86 -33.46
C LYS A 384 -23.17 37.78 -34.94
N ASP A 385 -23.77 36.68 -35.36
CA ASP A 385 -24.27 36.54 -36.73
C ASP A 385 -25.38 37.56 -37.02
N LEU A 386 -26.33 37.73 -36.09
CA LEU A 386 -27.38 38.75 -36.19
C LEU A 386 -26.81 40.19 -36.22
N GLU A 387 -25.75 40.46 -35.47
CA GLU A 387 -25.06 41.75 -35.47
C GLU A 387 -24.44 42.04 -36.85
N LEU A 388 -23.80 41.04 -37.47
CA LEU A 388 -23.22 41.15 -38.82
C LEU A 388 -24.29 41.35 -39.90
N GLU A 389 -25.38 40.57 -39.86
CA GLU A 389 -26.50 40.73 -40.79
C GLU A 389 -27.09 42.14 -40.73
N ARG A 390 -27.24 42.69 -39.52
CA ARG A 390 -27.71 44.06 -39.32
C ARG A 390 -26.78 45.10 -39.95
N VAL A 391 -25.47 44.98 -39.74
CA VAL A 391 -24.49 45.89 -40.33
C VAL A 391 -24.52 45.81 -41.86
N GLN A 392 -24.62 44.60 -42.43
CA GLN A 392 -24.70 44.42 -43.87
C GLN A 392 -25.99 45.03 -44.46
N ALA A 393 -27.12 44.87 -43.78
CA ALA A 393 -28.39 45.47 -44.19
C ALA A 393 -28.31 47.01 -44.19
N GLU A 394 -27.65 47.60 -43.18
CA GLU A 394 -27.43 49.05 -43.09
C GLU A 394 -26.53 49.57 -44.22
N LEU A 395 -25.44 48.87 -44.53
CA LEU A 395 -24.57 49.22 -45.66
C LEU A 395 -25.30 49.15 -47.01
N ASN A 396 -26.07 48.08 -47.25
CA ASN A 396 -26.85 47.93 -48.48
C ASN A 396 -27.91 49.03 -48.60
N TYR A 397 -28.57 49.39 -47.49
CA TYR A 397 -29.53 50.49 -47.45
C TYR A 397 -28.86 51.82 -47.81
N LEU A 398 -27.71 52.14 -47.20
CA LEU A 398 -26.94 53.36 -47.51
C LEU A 398 -26.50 53.42 -48.98
N GLN A 399 -26.03 52.29 -49.55
CA GLN A 399 -25.66 52.23 -50.98
C GLN A 399 -26.86 52.47 -51.91
N SER A 400 -28.06 52.03 -51.53
CA SER A 400 -29.27 52.19 -52.34
C SER A 400 -29.77 53.63 -52.46
N GLN A 401 -29.29 54.57 -51.63
CA GLN A 401 -29.74 55.96 -51.64
C GLN A 401 -29.18 56.80 -52.80
N VAL A 402 -28.22 56.32 -53.59
CA VAL A 402 -27.75 57.01 -54.81
C VAL A 402 -28.62 56.56 -55.98
N ASP A 403 -29.56 57.38 -56.46
CA ASP A 403 -30.39 57.06 -57.64
C ASP A 403 -29.58 57.22 -58.95
N PRO A 404 -29.16 56.12 -59.59
CA PRO A 404 -28.39 56.19 -60.83
C PRO A 404 -29.24 56.78 -61.97
N HIS A 405 -30.55 56.58 -61.92
CA HIS A 405 -31.47 56.99 -62.97
C HIS A 405 -31.58 58.51 -63.03
N PHE A 406 -31.69 59.20 -61.89
CA PHE A 406 -31.66 60.66 -61.84
C PHE A 406 -30.39 61.25 -62.46
N LEU A 407 -29.22 60.69 -62.14
CA LEU A 407 -27.93 61.14 -62.69
C LEU A 407 -27.84 60.96 -64.21
N PHE A 408 -28.23 59.78 -64.72
CA PHE A 408 -28.24 59.54 -66.17
C PHE A 408 -29.24 60.41 -66.91
N ASN A 409 -30.42 60.61 -66.34
CA ASN A 409 -31.44 61.48 -66.93
C ASN A 409 -30.98 62.93 -67.00
N THR A 410 -30.31 63.40 -65.95
CA THR A 410 -29.75 64.76 -65.91
C THR A 410 -28.69 64.95 -67.00
N LEU A 411 -27.76 64.01 -67.15
CA LEU A 411 -26.72 64.09 -68.20
C LEU A 411 -27.30 63.98 -69.62
N ASN A 412 -28.27 63.10 -69.83
CA ASN A 412 -28.96 62.97 -71.12
C ASN A 412 -29.71 64.25 -71.48
N ALA A 413 -30.37 64.91 -70.52
CA ALA A 413 -31.03 66.20 -70.75
C ALA A 413 -30.03 67.29 -71.20
N ILE A 414 -28.87 67.37 -70.54
CA ILE A 414 -27.80 68.32 -70.93
C ILE A 414 -27.27 67.98 -72.33
N LEU A 415 -27.09 66.68 -72.64
CA LEU A 415 -26.61 66.23 -73.96
C LEU A 415 -27.56 66.62 -75.10
N VAL A 416 -28.87 66.53 -74.88
CA VAL A 416 -29.90 67.00 -75.85
C VAL A 416 -29.78 68.52 -76.07
N VAL A 417 -29.59 69.30 -75.01
CA VAL A 417 -29.37 70.75 -75.12
C VAL A 417 -28.08 71.05 -75.90
N CYS A 418 -26.98 70.39 -75.61
CA CYS A 418 -25.71 70.59 -76.33
C CYS A 418 -25.81 70.25 -77.82
N LYS A 419 -26.51 69.15 -78.18
CA LYS A 419 -26.80 68.80 -79.58
C LYS A 419 -27.61 69.87 -80.30
N LYS A 420 -28.64 70.42 -79.65
CA LYS A 420 -29.50 71.46 -80.24
C LYS A 420 -28.74 72.72 -80.62
N TYR A 421 -27.76 73.12 -79.81
CA TYR A 421 -26.95 74.33 -80.03
C TYR A 421 -25.59 74.06 -80.70
N ARG A 422 -25.36 72.85 -81.22
CA ARG A 422 -24.13 72.42 -81.93
C ARG A 422 -22.83 72.63 -81.13
N TYR A 423 -22.87 72.38 -79.83
CA TYR A 423 -21.66 72.38 -79.00
C TYR A 423 -20.92 71.04 -79.08
N GLU A 424 -20.37 70.71 -80.25
CA GLU A 424 -19.77 69.40 -80.57
C GLU A 424 -18.74 68.92 -79.54
N HIS A 425 -17.81 69.80 -79.14
CA HIS A 425 -16.82 69.47 -78.11
C HIS A 425 -17.41 69.20 -76.72
N VAL A 426 -18.56 69.79 -76.38
CA VAL A 426 -19.22 69.57 -75.07
C VAL A 426 -20.01 68.25 -75.08
N ILE A 427 -20.53 67.85 -76.24
CA ILE A 427 -21.25 66.58 -76.41
C ILE A 427 -20.32 65.40 -76.10
N GLU A 428 -19.11 65.39 -76.66
CA GLU A 428 -18.10 64.35 -76.45
C GLU A 428 -17.73 64.22 -74.96
N ILE A 429 -17.55 65.34 -74.26
CA ILE A 429 -17.26 65.36 -72.82
C ILE A 429 -18.41 64.81 -71.97
N ILE A 430 -19.66 65.17 -72.28
CA ILE A 430 -20.82 64.62 -71.55
C ILE A 430 -20.99 63.13 -71.83
N GLN A 431 -20.68 62.66 -73.04
CA GLN A 431 -20.68 61.23 -73.38
C GLN A 431 -19.62 60.46 -72.59
N ASN A 432 -18.38 60.96 -72.56
CA ASN A 432 -17.30 60.39 -71.76
C ASN A 432 -17.66 60.35 -70.28
N LEU A 433 -18.22 61.43 -69.72
CA LEU A 433 -18.67 61.48 -68.32
C LEU A 433 -19.79 60.47 -68.04
N SER A 434 -20.77 60.36 -68.94
CA SER A 434 -21.88 59.41 -68.83
C SER A 434 -21.39 57.96 -68.88
N GLN A 435 -20.39 57.67 -69.72
CA GLN A 435 -19.78 56.35 -69.84
C GLN A 435 -18.90 56.00 -68.64
N ILE A 436 -18.16 56.98 -68.09
CA ILE A 436 -17.41 56.83 -66.85
C ILE A 436 -18.35 56.46 -65.69
N LEU A 437 -19.45 57.20 -65.52
CA LEU A 437 -20.43 56.94 -64.46
C LEU A 437 -21.12 55.57 -64.63
N ARG A 438 -21.47 55.20 -65.87
CA ARG A 438 -22.00 53.85 -66.14
C ARG A 438 -21.03 52.76 -65.72
N ARG A 439 -19.75 52.88 -66.08
CA ARG A 439 -18.72 51.89 -65.73
C ARG A 439 -18.48 51.80 -64.21
N LEU A 440 -18.44 52.93 -63.51
CA LEU A 440 -18.32 52.95 -62.04
C LEU A 440 -19.49 52.24 -61.33
N LEU A 441 -20.69 52.30 -61.90
CA LEU A 441 -21.89 51.66 -61.35
C LEU A 441 -22.08 50.20 -61.82
N SER A 442 -21.46 49.80 -62.94
CA SER A 442 -21.67 48.48 -63.55
C SER A 442 -20.53 47.47 -63.32
N TRP A 443 -19.34 47.92 -62.89
CA TRP A 443 -18.20 47.04 -62.62
C TRP A 443 -18.42 46.12 -61.41
N LYS A 444 -18.95 44.92 -61.69
CA LYS A 444 -19.11 43.82 -60.71
C LYS A 444 -17.83 43.00 -60.50
N GLU A 445 -16.94 42.97 -61.50
CA GLU A 445 -15.70 42.18 -61.46
C GLU A 445 -14.53 43.02 -60.94
N ASP A 446 -13.55 42.39 -60.30
CA ASP A 446 -12.38 43.06 -59.73
C ASP A 446 -11.16 43.12 -60.67
N LEU A 447 -11.19 42.37 -61.77
CA LEU A 447 -10.16 42.34 -62.81
C LEU A 447 -10.74 42.81 -64.16
N VAL A 448 -10.03 43.68 -64.88
CA VAL A 448 -10.41 44.22 -66.22
C VAL A 448 -9.24 44.08 -67.18
N THR A 449 -9.47 44.07 -68.48
CA THR A 449 -8.36 44.03 -69.44
C THR A 449 -7.57 45.34 -69.42
N VAL A 450 -6.30 45.29 -69.83
CA VAL A 450 -5.48 46.50 -70.03
C VAL A 450 -6.18 47.43 -71.02
N GLU A 451 -6.79 46.88 -72.07
CA GLU A 451 -7.61 47.66 -73.01
C GLU A 451 -8.80 48.37 -72.33
N GLU A 452 -9.57 47.67 -71.50
CA GLU A 452 -10.72 48.24 -70.80
C GLU A 452 -10.31 49.35 -69.83
N GLU A 453 -9.23 49.15 -69.08
CA GLU A 453 -8.66 50.13 -68.15
C GLU A 453 -8.10 51.36 -68.89
N LEU A 454 -7.40 51.16 -70.00
CA LEU A 454 -6.86 52.26 -70.82
C LEU A 454 -7.96 53.03 -71.52
N SER A 455 -9.00 52.36 -72.02
CA SER A 455 -10.20 53.01 -72.56
C SER A 455 -10.89 53.88 -71.50
N PHE A 456 -10.98 53.38 -70.27
CA PHE A 456 -11.50 54.18 -69.14
C PHE A 456 -10.63 55.39 -68.84
N THR A 457 -9.31 55.18 -68.87
CA THR A 457 -8.31 56.22 -68.62
C THR A 457 -8.29 57.30 -69.70
N ASP A 458 -8.45 56.92 -70.97
CA ASP A 458 -8.50 57.83 -72.10
C ASP A 458 -9.74 58.74 -72.01
N MET A 459 -10.92 58.19 -71.70
CA MET A 459 -12.13 59.00 -71.47
C MET A 459 -11.91 60.06 -70.39
N TYR A 460 -11.22 59.71 -69.29
CA TYR A 460 -10.89 60.66 -68.23
C TYR A 460 -9.89 61.74 -68.70
N LEU A 461 -8.85 61.35 -69.43
CA LEU A 461 -7.84 62.28 -69.97
C LEU A 461 -8.41 63.24 -71.01
N GLN A 462 -9.38 62.80 -71.82
CA GLN A 462 -10.10 63.67 -72.75
C GLN A 462 -10.90 64.76 -72.00
N ILE A 463 -11.51 64.43 -70.86
CA ILE A 463 -12.20 65.41 -69.99
C ILE A 463 -11.21 66.41 -69.39
N GLU A 464 -10.07 65.95 -68.87
CA GLU A 464 -9.03 66.86 -68.35
C GLU A 464 -8.40 67.71 -69.47
N LYS A 465 -8.23 67.16 -70.69
CA LYS A 465 -7.76 67.91 -71.86
C LYS A 465 -8.73 69.05 -72.22
N PHE A 466 -10.03 68.79 -72.20
CA PHE A 466 -11.03 69.83 -72.40
C PHE A 466 -10.96 70.93 -71.33
N ARG A 467 -10.78 70.55 -70.06
CA ARG A 467 -10.65 71.49 -68.94
C ARG A 467 -9.41 72.39 -69.04
N PHE A 468 -8.28 71.87 -69.48
CA PHE A 468 -7.02 72.60 -69.55
C PHE A 468 -6.69 73.18 -70.95
N GLN A 469 -7.50 72.85 -71.96
CA GLN A 469 -7.36 73.24 -73.37
C GLN A 469 -5.96 72.89 -73.91
N ASP A 470 -5.38 73.75 -74.76
CA ASP A 470 -4.10 73.53 -75.44
C ASP A 470 -2.88 73.42 -74.50
N ARG A 471 -3.08 73.58 -73.19
CA ARG A 471 -2.01 73.46 -72.18
C ARG A 471 -1.86 72.06 -71.61
N PHE A 472 -2.65 71.09 -72.08
CA PHE A 472 -2.56 69.70 -71.64
C PHE A 472 -2.39 68.75 -72.82
N HIS A 473 -1.29 68.01 -72.79
CA HIS A 473 -0.98 66.97 -73.76
C HIS A 473 -0.82 65.65 -73.03
N TYR A 474 -1.34 64.58 -73.62
CA TYR A 474 -1.08 63.24 -73.13
C TYR A 474 -0.72 62.32 -74.28
N GLU A 475 0.00 61.25 -73.95
CA GLU A 475 0.50 60.25 -74.89
C GLU A 475 0.23 58.86 -74.29
N LEU A 476 -0.41 57.99 -75.07
CA LEU A 476 -0.65 56.58 -74.74
C LEU A 476 0.23 55.71 -75.65
N ASN A 477 1.28 55.13 -75.09
CA ASN A 477 2.21 54.26 -75.82
C ASN A 477 2.02 52.82 -75.34
N VAL A 478 1.28 52.02 -76.12
CA VAL A 478 0.83 50.70 -75.68
C VAL A 478 1.27 49.64 -76.68
N ASP A 479 1.84 48.55 -76.17
CA ASP A 479 2.16 47.36 -76.93
C ASP A 479 0.89 46.50 -77.09
N ASP A 480 0.43 46.29 -78.33
CA ASP A 480 -0.79 45.52 -78.61
C ASP A 480 -0.76 44.11 -78.00
N SER A 481 0.43 43.52 -77.80
CA SER A 481 0.58 42.18 -77.23
C SER A 481 0.11 42.07 -75.78
N VAL A 482 -0.04 43.20 -75.06
CA VAL A 482 -0.44 43.21 -73.64
C VAL A 482 -1.90 43.62 -73.40
N LEU A 483 -2.62 44.11 -74.41
CA LEU A 483 -3.98 44.67 -74.28
C LEU A 483 -5.00 43.70 -73.65
N SER A 484 -4.93 42.43 -74.06
CA SER A 484 -5.82 41.35 -73.60
C SER A 484 -5.52 40.81 -72.19
N TYR A 485 -4.45 41.26 -71.51
CA TYR A 485 -4.14 40.79 -70.16
C TYR A 485 -5.04 41.46 -69.12
N ARG A 486 -5.42 40.72 -68.07
CA ARG A 486 -6.34 41.21 -67.02
C ARG A 486 -5.61 41.72 -65.79
N ILE A 487 -5.77 43.00 -65.48
CA ILE A 487 -5.20 43.67 -64.29
C ILE A 487 -6.30 44.07 -63.30
N PRO A 488 -5.98 44.32 -62.02
CA PRO A 488 -6.96 44.86 -61.09
C PRO A 488 -7.48 46.20 -61.61
N LYS A 489 -8.80 46.38 -61.60
CA LYS A 489 -9.42 47.64 -62.04
C LYS A 489 -8.84 48.84 -61.29
N MET A 490 -8.81 50.01 -61.93
CA MET A 490 -8.29 51.27 -61.37
C MET A 490 -6.80 51.20 -60.98
N SER A 491 -6.00 50.35 -61.64
CA SER A 491 -4.55 50.28 -61.41
C SER A 491 -3.79 51.40 -62.12
N ILE A 492 -4.18 51.72 -63.35
CA ILE A 492 -3.55 52.80 -64.15
C ILE A 492 -4.30 54.09 -63.90
N GLN A 493 -5.63 54.04 -63.91
CA GLN A 493 -6.47 55.22 -63.79
C GLN A 493 -6.19 56.01 -62.48
N SER A 494 -6.05 55.33 -61.34
CA SER A 494 -5.76 56.01 -60.08
C SER A 494 -4.39 56.71 -60.07
N LEU A 495 -3.40 56.21 -60.82
CA LEU A 495 -2.10 56.88 -60.97
C LEU A 495 -2.23 58.12 -61.86
N VAL A 496 -3.01 58.02 -62.93
CA VAL A 496 -3.31 59.13 -63.84
C VAL A 496 -4.10 60.23 -63.12
N GLU A 497 -5.11 59.87 -62.33
CA GLU A 497 -5.87 60.81 -61.50
C GLU A 497 -4.95 61.54 -60.50
N ASN A 498 -4.07 60.81 -59.82
CA ASN A 498 -3.09 61.41 -58.91
C ASN A 498 -2.17 62.40 -59.65
N SER A 499 -1.74 62.06 -60.88
CA SER A 499 -0.90 62.91 -61.72
C SER A 499 -1.63 64.20 -62.10
N CYS A 500 -2.89 64.11 -62.56
CA CYS A 500 -3.73 65.27 -62.89
C CYS A 500 -4.03 66.15 -61.68
N LYS A 501 -4.42 65.54 -60.55
CA LYS A 501 -4.91 66.24 -59.35
C LYS A 501 -3.78 66.85 -58.52
N HIS A 502 -2.68 66.13 -58.34
CA HIS A 502 -1.60 66.55 -57.43
C HIS A 502 -0.33 66.95 -58.17
N GLY A 503 0.01 66.29 -59.28
CA GLY A 503 1.22 66.59 -60.06
C GLY A 503 1.08 67.89 -60.86
N LEU A 504 -0.02 68.03 -61.61
CA LEU A 504 -0.16 69.06 -62.66
C LEU A 504 -0.96 70.31 -62.25
N GLN A 505 -1.53 70.35 -61.04
CA GLN A 505 -2.42 71.43 -60.61
C GLN A 505 -1.72 72.81 -60.56
N SER A 506 -0.44 72.84 -60.17
CA SER A 506 0.33 74.08 -59.95
C SER A 506 1.28 74.46 -61.11
N VAL A 507 1.30 73.69 -62.20
CA VAL A 507 2.15 73.95 -63.37
C VAL A 507 1.55 75.09 -64.21
N LYS A 508 2.26 76.20 -64.40
CA LYS A 508 1.77 77.34 -65.21
C LYS A 508 1.93 77.14 -66.73
N GLY A 509 2.78 76.19 -67.16
CA GLY A 509 3.10 75.91 -68.57
C GLY A 509 2.43 74.65 -69.15
N ASN A 510 3.09 74.03 -70.14
CA ASN A 510 2.63 72.79 -70.78
C ASN A 510 2.59 71.63 -69.79
N ARG A 511 1.40 71.08 -69.57
CA ARG A 511 1.15 69.87 -68.77
C ARG A 511 1.26 68.66 -69.69
N ARG A 512 2.01 67.65 -69.27
CA ARG A 512 2.23 66.42 -70.01
C ARG A 512 2.03 65.20 -69.11
N ILE A 513 1.25 64.24 -69.59
CA ILE A 513 1.20 62.88 -69.03
C ILE A 513 1.59 61.90 -70.11
N ARG A 514 2.50 60.98 -69.80
CA ARG A 514 2.82 59.85 -70.66
C ARG A 514 2.45 58.57 -69.93
N ILE A 515 1.65 57.75 -70.58
CA ILE A 515 1.30 56.41 -70.10
C ILE A 515 1.91 55.43 -71.08
N SER A 516 2.75 54.53 -70.58
CA SER A 516 3.31 53.45 -71.39
C SER A 516 3.00 52.10 -70.78
N VAL A 517 2.51 51.17 -71.60
CA VAL A 517 2.31 49.78 -71.21
C VAL A 517 2.98 48.88 -72.24
N GLU A 518 4.04 48.19 -71.83
CA GLU A 518 4.87 47.41 -72.74
C GLU A 518 5.26 46.06 -72.15
N ARG A 519 5.59 45.11 -73.04
CA ARG A 519 6.16 43.83 -72.65
C ARG A 519 7.68 43.92 -72.54
N ALA A 520 8.20 43.88 -71.31
CA ALA A 520 9.62 43.80 -71.01
C ALA A 520 10.01 42.34 -70.68
N GLY A 521 10.24 41.53 -71.71
CA GLY A 521 10.63 40.12 -71.58
C GLY A 521 9.50 39.25 -71.00
N MET A 522 9.70 38.75 -69.77
CA MET A 522 8.70 37.98 -69.01
C MET A 522 7.78 38.85 -68.13
N ASN A 523 7.96 40.17 -68.15
CA ASN A 523 7.19 41.09 -67.33
C ASN A 523 6.39 42.06 -68.21
N MET A 524 5.23 42.49 -67.69
CA MET A 524 4.52 43.65 -68.19
C MET A 524 4.93 44.86 -67.37
N LEU A 525 5.34 45.93 -68.05
CA LEU A 525 5.72 47.20 -67.45
C LEU A 525 4.65 48.24 -67.75
N MET A 526 4.01 48.76 -66.70
CA MET A 526 3.09 49.88 -66.80
C MET A 526 3.75 51.10 -66.15
N LYS A 527 3.84 52.20 -66.86
CA LYS A 527 4.48 53.43 -66.37
C LYS A 527 3.58 54.62 -66.64
N VAL A 528 3.39 55.47 -65.62
CA VAL A 528 2.71 56.76 -65.71
C VAL A 528 3.69 57.83 -65.30
N GLU A 529 3.98 58.76 -66.21
CA GLU A 529 4.96 59.83 -66.03
C GLU A 529 4.30 61.20 -66.26
N ASP A 530 4.48 62.12 -65.33
CA ASP A 530 4.02 63.51 -65.44
C ASP A 530 5.19 64.50 -65.31
N ASN A 531 5.04 65.69 -65.90
CA ASN A 531 5.98 66.80 -65.79
C ASN A 531 5.57 67.84 -64.72
N GLY A 532 4.98 67.36 -63.63
CA GLY A 532 4.41 68.15 -62.56
C GLY A 532 5.41 68.74 -61.57
N ILE A 533 4.90 69.14 -60.41
CA ILE A 533 5.68 69.76 -59.33
C ILE A 533 6.74 68.85 -58.68
N GLY A 534 6.71 67.55 -58.97
CA GLY A 534 7.61 66.57 -58.35
C GLY A 534 7.50 66.50 -56.83
N MET A 535 8.40 65.74 -56.21
CA MET A 535 8.52 65.56 -54.76
C MET A 535 10.00 65.61 -54.36
N ASN A 536 10.31 66.24 -53.22
CA ASN A 536 11.65 66.16 -52.65
C ASN A 536 11.88 64.78 -52.01
N SER A 537 13.15 64.43 -51.77
CA SER A 537 13.53 63.14 -51.20
C SER A 537 12.78 62.85 -49.88
N ALA A 538 12.70 63.83 -48.98
CA ALA A 538 12.01 63.67 -47.70
C ALA A 538 10.52 63.30 -47.85
N LYS A 539 9.79 63.93 -48.78
CA LYS A 539 8.38 63.64 -49.05
C LYS A 539 8.19 62.32 -49.80
N LEU A 540 9.10 62.00 -50.71
CA LEU A 540 9.10 60.71 -51.41
C LEU A 540 9.32 59.56 -50.42
N ASP A 541 10.30 59.68 -49.53
CA ASP A 541 10.60 58.69 -48.49
C ASP A 541 9.42 58.51 -47.51
N GLU A 542 8.75 59.60 -47.12
CA GLU A 542 7.54 59.56 -46.29
C GLU A 542 6.43 58.74 -46.96
N ILE A 543 6.17 59.00 -48.25
CA ILE A 543 5.14 58.29 -49.01
C ILE A 543 5.49 56.81 -49.14
N VAL A 544 6.73 56.50 -49.51
CA VAL A 544 7.20 55.11 -49.65
C VAL A 544 7.13 54.36 -48.32
N GLN A 545 7.58 54.96 -47.21
CA GLN A 545 7.46 54.37 -45.87
C GLN A 545 6.00 54.12 -45.47
N SER A 546 5.10 55.06 -45.79
CA SER A 546 3.67 54.91 -45.48
C SER A 546 3.00 53.77 -46.25
N LEU A 547 3.47 53.47 -47.47
CA LEU A 547 2.97 52.35 -48.27
C LEU A 547 3.34 51.00 -47.64
N TYR A 548 4.55 50.87 -47.07
CA TYR A 548 5.04 49.64 -46.46
C TYR A 548 4.58 49.42 -45.01
N LYS A 549 4.51 50.47 -44.18
CA LYS A 549 4.18 50.36 -42.74
C LYS A 549 2.68 50.31 -42.43
N GLY A 550 1.82 50.70 -43.37
CA GLY A 550 0.37 50.58 -43.23
C GLY A 550 -0.31 51.58 -42.28
N GLU A 551 0.41 52.59 -41.77
CA GLU A 551 -0.13 53.65 -40.91
C GLU A 551 -1.07 54.62 -41.67
N ASP A 552 -2.15 55.05 -41.01
CA ASP A 552 -3.27 55.74 -41.64
C ASP A 552 -3.29 57.26 -41.34
N ASN A 553 -2.60 58.04 -42.17
CA ASN A 553 -2.58 59.52 -42.06
C ASN A 553 -3.52 60.24 -43.04
N GLY A 554 -4.45 59.53 -43.71
CA GLY A 554 -5.51 60.12 -44.54
C GLY A 554 -5.09 60.91 -45.80
N LYS A 555 -3.79 61.21 -46.00
CA LYS A 555 -3.31 62.15 -47.03
C LYS A 555 -2.86 61.53 -48.37
N ASN A 556 -2.83 60.21 -48.54
CA ASN A 556 -2.36 59.55 -49.80
C ASN A 556 -3.18 58.28 -50.16
N ILE A 557 -4.50 58.36 -50.08
CA ILE A 557 -5.42 57.20 -50.18
C ILE A 557 -5.30 56.50 -51.55
N GLY A 558 -5.14 57.25 -52.64
CA GLY A 558 -5.10 56.71 -54.01
C GLY A 558 -3.94 55.75 -54.29
N LEU A 559 -2.70 56.20 -54.08
CA LEU A 559 -1.48 55.39 -54.28
C LEU A 559 -1.47 54.14 -53.38
N ARG A 560 -1.89 54.28 -52.11
CA ARG A 560 -1.96 53.17 -51.16
C ARG A 560 -2.96 52.10 -51.58
N ASN A 561 -4.10 52.51 -52.13
CA ASN A 561 -5.11 51.58 -52.60
C ASN A 561 -4.63 50.79 -53.83
N VAL A 562 -3.91 51.44 -54.75
CA VAL A 562 -3.28 50.75 -55.89
C VAL A 562 -2.24 49.74 -55.38
N TYR A 563 -1.33 50.16 -54.50
CA TYR A 563 -0.28 49.29 -53.93
C TYR A 563 -0.86 48.08 -53.18
N ARG A 564 -1.81 48.30 -52.25
CA ARG A 564 -2.45 47.21 -51.50
C ARG A 564 -3.21 46.25 -52.42
N ARG A 565 -3.91 46.77 -53.43
CA ARG A 565 -4.65 45.95 -54.39
C ARG A 565 -3.71 45.06 -55.20
N LEU A 566 -2.60 45.62 -55.70
CA LEU A 566 -1.58 44.85 -56.40
C LEU A 566 -0.99 43.75 -55.50
N ASN A 567 -0.70 44.06 -54.23
CA ASN A 567 -0.19 43.06 -53.28
C ASN A 567 -1.21 41.95 -52.96
N LEU A 568 -2.50 42.27 -52.87
CA LEU A 568 -3.56 41.27 -52.66
C LEU A 568 -3.69 40.32 -53.85
N PHE A 569 -3.64 40.84 -55.08
CA PHE A 569 -3.78 40.01 -56.29
C PHE A 569 -2.52 39.21 -56.63
N TYR A 570 -1.33 39.73 -56.31
CA TYR A 570 -0.06 39.17 -56.77
C TYR A 570 0.88 38.73 -55.63
N ALA A 571 0.40 38.69 -54.39
CA ALA A 571 1.14 38.21 -53.21
C ALA A 571 2.58 38.78 -53.12
N GLU A 572 2.70 40.11 -53.25
CA GLU A 572 3.97 40.87 -53.22
C GLU A 572 4.96 40.59 -54.36
N ARG A 573 4.53 39.89 -55.42
CA ARG A 573 5.37 39.61 -56.61
C ARG A 573 5.28 40.67 -57.70
N SER A 574 4.53 41.75 -57.46
CA SER A 574 4.53 42.95 -58.30
C SER A 574 5.51 43.99 -57.73
N LEU A 575 6.36 44.57 -58.57
CA LEU A 575 7.19 45.70 -58.17
C LEU A 575 6.40 47.00 -58.36
N PHE A 576 6.46 47.89 -57.37
CA PHE A 576 5.87 49.22 -57.42
C PHE A 576 6.93 50.25 -57.07
N GLN A 577 7.35 51.06 -58.04
CA GLN A 577 8.45 52.01 -57.90
C GLN A 577 7.96 53.43 -58.21
N ILE A 578 8.37 54.38 -57.37
CA ILE A 578 8.09 55.82 -57.56
C ILE A 578 9.42 56.54 -57.69
N GLU A 579 9.59 57.28 -58.78
CA GLU A 579 10.71 58.17 -59.02
C GLU A 579 10.19 59.59 -59.17
N SER A 580 10.82 60.57 -58.52
CA SER A 580 10.38 61.96 -58.63
C SER A 580 11.55 62.91 -58.50
N ILE A 581 11.54 63.96 -59.31
CA ILE A 581 12.50 65.06 -59.28
C ILE A 581 11.69 66.35 -59.04
N PRO A 582 12.00 67.13 -57.97
CA PRO A 582 11.29 68.37 -57.68
C PRO A 582 11.21 69.30 -58.88
N PHE A 583 10.01 69.78 -59.17
CA PHE A 583 9.66 70.71 -60.25
C PHE A 583 9.97 70.23 -61.68
N GLU A 584 10.27 68.94 -61.87
CA GLU A 584 10.62 68.39 -63.17
C GLU A 584 9.71 67.23 -63.58
N LYS A 585 9.63 66.17 -62.77
CA LYS A 585 8.83 64.99 -63.11
C LYS A 585 8.46 64.11 -61.92
N THR A 586 7.38 63.34 -62.07
CA THR A 586 7.10 62.15 -61.25
C THR A 586 6.78 60.99 -62.18
N SER A 587 7.31 59.81 -61.87
CA SER A 587 7.11 58.58 -62.61
C SER A 587 6.76 57.46 -61.63
N VAL A 588 5.62 56.80 -61.87
CA VAL A 588 5.24 55.59 -61.15
C VAL A 588 5.30 54.42 -62.11
N THR A 589 6.01 53.37 -61.71
CA THR A 589 6.23 52.16 -62.50
C THR A 589 5.71 50.95 -61.74
N ILE A 590 4.83 50.20 -62.40
CA ILE A 590 4.30 48.92 -61.93
C ILE A 590 4.86 47.84 -62.85
N GLN A 591 5.53 46.84 -62.28
CA GLN A 591 6.03 45.68 -63.02
C GLN A 591 5.36 44.42 -62.49
N ILE A 592 4.72 43.67 -63.39
CA ILE A 592 4.00 42.44 -63.05
C ILE A 592 4.52 41.31 -63.94
N PRO A 593 4.96 40.17 -63.36
CA PRO A 593 5.31 38.99 -64.14
C PRO A 593 4.12 38.47 -64.95
N LEU A 594 4.29 38.25 -66.26
CA LEU A 594 3.22 37.77 -67.15
C LEU A 594 2.68 36.39 -66.72
N SER A 595 3.47 35.59 -66.01
CA SER A 595 3.03 34.30 -65.45
C SER A 595 1.92 34.42 -64.38
N LEU A 596 1.73 35.61 -63.80
CA LEU A 596 0.72 35.87 -62.76
C LEU A 596 -0.55 36.50 -63.33
N ILE A 597 -0.57 36.85 -64.62
CA ILE A 597 -1.65 37.58 -65.27
C ILE A 597 -2.32 36.69 -66.30
N ARG A 598 -3.65 36.58 -66.24
CA ARG A 598 -4.41 35.81 -67.23
C ARG A 598 -4.65 36.66 -68.49
N LYS A 599 -4.43 36.05 -69.66
CA LYS A 599 -4.84 36.61 -70.96
C LYS A 599 -6.32 36.30 -71.15
N GLN A 600 -7.10 37.25 -71.64
CA GLN A 600 -8.47 37.00 -72.09
C GLN A 600 -8.37 36.10 -73.33
N GLU A 601 -8.76 34.83 -73.21
CA GLU A 601 -8.80 33.90 -74.34
C GLU A 601 -9.76 34.44 -75.41
N GLU A 602 -9.34 34.41 -76.68
CA GLU A 602 -10.22 34.68 -77.83
C GLU A 602 -11.42 33.73 -77.75
N THR A 603 -12.62 34.29 -77.64
CA THR A 603 -13.88 33.58 -77.79
C THR A 603 -13.96 33.02 -79.20
N ILE A 604 -13.44 31.81 -79.44
CA ILE A 604 -13.89 30.97 -80.54
C ILE A 604 -15.31 30.54 -80.16
N GLY A 605 -16.29 31.14 -80.83
CA GLY A 605 -17.69 30.78 -80.67
C GLY A 605 -17.91 29.31 -81.00
N HIS A 606 -18.50 28.59 -80.06
CA HIS A 606 -19.30 27.42 -80.37
C HIS A 606 -20.74 27.67 -79.92
N VAL A 607 -21.61 27.43 -80.91
CA VAL A 607 -23.06 27.60 -81.04
C VAL A 607 -23.85 27.02 -79.86
#